data_AF-A0A371QNH3-F1
#
_entry.id   AF-A0A371QNH3-F1
#
_cell.length_a   1.000
_cell.length_b   1.000
_cell.length_c   1.000
_cell.angle_alpha   90.00
_cell.angle_beta   90.00
_cell.angle_gamma   90.00
#
_symmetry.space_group_name_H-M   'P 1'
#
loop_
_entity.id
_entity.type
_entity.pdbx_description
1 polymer ?
#
loop_
_entity_poly.entity_id
_entity_poly.type
_entity_poly.pdbx_seq_one_letter_code
_entity_poly.pdbx_strand_id
1 'polypeptide(L)'
;MGVFWGFLIILIVVVLIILISTFFSIKKKEKAKNIDLLQRMASATNNYARKIESVKTTSSKIKNCEKAIEVLEQASRYPECRDVFTNYDSLMNQLHSTKLVLPVTDYLQKADKHKFKGNEKSEKSSLLDALYEIKTSNITDEHFKIAEVRDDETGELLTENFIKSRLKELGWKEN
;
A
#
# COMPACT_ATOMS: atom_id res chain seq x y z
N MET A 1 -51.25 44.53 19.09
CA MET A 1 -49.88 44.02 19.35
C MET A 1 -49.55 42.68 18.67
N GLY A 2 -50.52 41.86 18.23
CA GLY A 2 -50.21 40.53 17.65
C GLY A 2 -49.54 40.51 16.27
N VAL A 3 -49.77 41.52 15.43
CA VAL A 3 -49.27 41.54 14.03
C VAL A 3 -47.75 41.73 13.96
N PHE A 4 -47.16 42.52 14.86
CA PHE A 4 -45.73 42.81 14.89
C PHE A 4 -44.87 41.57 15.22
N TRP A 5 -45.34 40.73 16.13
CA TRP A 5 -44.67 39.46 16.48
C TRP A 5 -44.71 38.44 15.34
N GLY A 6 -45.79 38.41 14.55
CA GLY A 6 -45.88 37.57 13.35
C GLY A 6 -44.83 37.94 12.30
N PHE A 7 -44.65 39.23 12.02
CA PHE A 7 -43.60 39.71 11.10
C PHE A 7 -42.18 39.42 11.61
N LEU A 8 -41.95 39.57 12.93
CA LEU A 8 -40.65 39.27 13.54
C LEU A 8 -40.28 37.78 13.38
N ILE A 9 -41.23 36.87 13.62
CA ILE A 9 -41.01 35.43 13.46
C ILE A 9 -40.71 35.07 12.01
N ILE A 10 -41.46 35.62 11.04
CA ILE A 10 -41.22 35.38 9.61
C ILE A 10 -39.82 35.86 9.22
N LEU A 11 -39.40 37.03 9.70
CA LEU A 11 -38.08 37.58 9.40
C LEU A 11 -36.96 36.70 9.97
N ILE A 12 -37.11 36.18 11.20
CA ILE A 12 -36.15 35.25 11.81
C ILE A 12 -36.05 33.95 11.00
N VAL A 13 -37.18 33.40 10.54
CA VAL A 13 -37.20 32.17 9.73
C VAL A 13 -36.50 32.39 8.38
N VAL A 14 -36.74 33.51 7.70
CA VAL A 14 -36.07 33.84 6.43
C VAL A 14 -34.56 33.98 6.62
N VAL A 15 -34.11 34.67 7.68
CA VAL A 15 -32.69 34.80 8.01
C VAL A 15 -32.07 33.44 8.30
N LEU A 16 -32.74 32.57 9.06
CA LEU A 16 -32.28 31.21 9.33
C LEU A 16 -32.14 30.38 8.04
N ILE A 17 -33.11 30.45 7.12
CA ILE A 17 -33.04 29.75 5.83
C ILE A 17 -31.83 30.23 5.01
N ILE A 18 -31.57 31.55 4.98
CA ILE A 18 -30.41 32.12 4.28
C ILE A 18 -29.09 31.63 4.90
N LEU A 19 -28.98 31.65 6.23
CA LEU A 19 -27.80 31.15 6.95
C LEU A 19 -27.57 29.65 6.71
N ILE A 20 -28.63 28.84 6.71
CA ILE A 20 -28.55 27.41 6.44
C ILE A 20 -28.09 27.16 5.00
N SER A 21 -28.68 27.85 4.01
CA SER A 21 -28.34 27.68 2.59
C SER A 21 -26.89 28.07 2.27
N THR A 22 -26.40 29.16 2.89
CA THR A 22 -25.01 29.62 2.73
C THR A 22 -24.03 28.66 3.40
N PHE A 23 -24.35 28.15 4.59
CA PHE A 23 -23.57 27.12 5.27
C PHE A 23 -23.45 25.83 4.44
N PHE A 24 -24.56 25.32 3.88
CA PHE A 24 -24.53 24.15 3.00
C PHE A 24 -23.71 24.39 1.72
N SER A 25 -23.79 25.59 1.14
CA SER A 25 -23.02 25.95 -0.05
C SER A 25 -21.52 26.00 0.23
N ILE A 26 -21.11 26.51 1.40
CA ILE A 26 -19.71 26.52 1.84
C ILE A 26 -19.21 25.08 2.04
N LYS A 27 -19.96 24.24 2.77
CA LYS A 27 -19.61 22.82 2.95
C LYS A 27 -19.47 22.06 1.64
N LYS A 28 -20.36 22.32 0.66
CA LYS A 28 -20.28 21.70 -0.67
C LYS A 28 -19.02 22.10 -1.42
N LYS A 29 -18.63 23.39 -1.35
CA LYS A 29 -17.38 23.88 -1.97
C LYS A 29 -16.14 23.31 -1.30
N GLU A 30 -16.14 23.20 0.02
CA GLU A 30 -15.04 22.60 0.79
C GLU A 30 -14.89 21.11 0.47
N LYS A 31 -16.00 20.36 0.47
CA LYS A 31 -16.02 18.96 0.04
C LYS A 31 -15.46 18.79 -1.38
N ALA A 32 -15.86 19.65 -2.33
CA ALA A 32 -15.35 19.59 -3.69
C ALA A 32 -13.83 19.84 -3.78
N LYS A 33 -13.30 20.78 -2.99
CA LYS A 33 -11.85 21.02 -2.90
C LYS A 33 -11.10 19.84 -2.30
N ASN A 34 -11.65 19.22 -1.25
CA ASN A 34 -11.06 18.03 -0.64
C ASN A 34 -11.03 16.86 -1.62
N ILE A 35 -12.10 16.66 -2.40
CA ILE A 35 -12.15 15.63 -3.45
C ILE A 35 -11.08 15.88 -4.52
N ASP A 36 -10.90 17.12 -5.00
CA ASP A 36 -9.83 17.44 -5.98
C ASP A 36 -8.44 17.14 -5.41
N LEU A 37 -8.19 17.51 -4.15
CA LEU A 37 -6.93 17.19 -3.47
C LEU A 37 -6.71 15.68 -3.35
N LEU A 38 -7.73 14.93 -2.94
CA LEU A 38 -7.69 13.47 -2.83
C LEU A 38 -7.45 12.80 -4.19
N GLN A 39 -8.01 13.31 -5.28
CA GLN A 39 -7.73 12.80 -6.63
C GLN A 39 -6.27 13.02 -7.06
N ARG A 40 -5.67 14.16 -6.68
CA ARG A 40 -4.24 14.41 -6.90
C ARG A 40 -3.38 13.46 -6.06
N MET A 41 -3.75 13.23 -4.81
CA MET A 41 -3.09 12.24 -3.95
C MET A 41 -3.21 10.83 -4.54
N ALA A 42 -4.38 10.43 -5.05
CA ALA A 42 -4.57 9.14 -5.69
C ALA A 42 -3.68 8.97 -6.93
N SER A 43 -3.57 10.02 -7.74
CA SER A 43 -2.67 10.06 -8.89
C SER A 43 -1.20 9.92 -8.47
N ALA A 44 -0.80 10.58 -7.37
CA ALA A 44 0.54 10.47 -6.81
C ALA A 44 0.83 9.05 -6.28
N THR A 45 -0.09 8.45 -5.52
CA THR A 45 0.01 7.06 -5.05
C THR A 45 0.18 6.09 -6.22
N ASN A 46 -0.65 6.21 -7.27
CA ASN A 46 -0.55 5.38 -8.47
C ASN A 46 0.79 5.56 -9.20
N ASN A 47 1.31 6.79 -9.26
CA ASN A 47 2.62 7.05 -9.83
C ASN A 47 3.75 6.40 -9.03
N TYR A 48 3.68 6.38 -7.69
CA TYR A 48 4.64 5.66 -6.87
C TYR A 48 4.49 4.15 -7.01
N ALA A 49 3.27 3.62 -7.06
CA ALA A 49 3.00 2.20 -7.28
C ALA A 49 3.61 1.70 -8.60
N ARG A 50 3.38 2.41 -9.72
CA ARG A 50 4.01 2.11 -11.02
C ARG A 50 5.55 2.16 -10.97
N LYS A 51 6.12 3.01 -10.11
CA LYS A 51 7.57 3.08 -9.94
C LYS A 51 8.14 1.89 -9.18
N ILE A 52 7.35 1.18 -8.37
CA ILE A 52 7.80 -0.05 -7.69
C ILE A 52 8.16 -1.13 -8.73
N GLU A 53 7.36 -1.27 -9.77
CA GLU A 53 7.59 -2.26 -10.84
C GLU A 53 8.72 -1.88 -11.79
N SER A 54 8.83 -0.59 -12.13
CA SER A 54 9.75 -0.11 -13.17
C SER A 54 11.18 0.17 -12.70
N VAL A 55 11.42 0.37 -11.40
CA VAL A 55 12.77 0.61 -10.88
C VAL A 55 13.51 -0.70 -10.58
N LYS A 56 14.82 -0.73 -10.88
CA LYS A 56 15.63 -1.95 -10.75
C LYS A 56 16.03 -2.28 -9.31
N THR A 57 16.33 -1.27 -8.49
CA THR A 57 16.95 -1.50 -7.17
C THR A 57 15.91 -1.63 -6.07
N THR A 58 16.08 -2.63 -5.21
CA THR A 58 15.22 -2.93 -4.06
C THR A 58 15.05 -1.72 -3.13
N SER A 59 16.14 -0.97 -2.87
CA SER A 59 16.08 0.27 -2.08
C SER A 59 15.17 1.35 -2.69
N SER A 60 15.17 1.48 -4.02
CA SER A 60 14.26 2.42 -4.71
C SER A 60 12.82 1.93 -4.66
N LYS A 61 12.59 0.61 -4.80
CA LYS A 61 11.27 0.00 -4.67
C LYS A 61 10.68 0.25 -3.27
N ILE A 62 11.46 0.00 -2.22
CA ILE A 62 11.08 0.28 -0.82
C ILE A 62 10.74 1.75 -0.64
N LYS A 63 11.61 2.67 -1.10
CA LYS A 63 11.36 4.12 -1.02
C LYS A 63 10.07 4.55 -1.73
N ASN A 64 9.73 3.93 -2.86
CA ASN A 64 8.47 4.21 -3.54
C ASN A 64 7.26 3.65 -2.77
N CYS A 65 7.38 2.47 -2.14
CA CYS A 65 6.35 1.95 -1.24
C CYS A 65 6.10 2.94 -0.08
N GLU A 66 7.16 3.40 0.57
CA GLU A 66 7.08 4.35 1.70
C GLU A 66 6.39 5.65 1.29
N LYS A 67 6.74 6.21 0.12
CA LYS A 67 6.07 7.42 -0.38
C LYS A 67 4.60 7.18 -0.72
N ALA A 68 4.26 6.03 -1.28
CA ALA A 68 2.86 5.68 -1.57
C ALA A 68 2.03 5.55 -0.28
N ILE A 69 2.60 4.90 0.75
CA ILE A 69 2.02 4.77 2.09
C ILE A 69 1.83 6.17 2.70
N GLU A 70 2.86 7.02 2.69
CA GLU A 70 2.79 8.36 3.26
C GLU A 70 1.67 9.20 2.61
N VAL A 71 1.51 9.13 1.30
CA VAL A 71 0.42 9.82 0.59
C VAL A 71 -0.95 9.29 1.01
N LEU A 72 -1.10 7.96 1.18
CA LEU A 72 -2.35 7.37 1.67
C LEU A 72 -2.64 7.73 3.13
N GLU A 73 -1.63 7.79 3.99
CA GLU A 73 -1.78 8.25 5.38
C GLU A 73 -2.15 9.73 5.47
N GLN A 74 -1.65 10.57 4.55
CA GLN A 74 -2.09 11.96 4.43
C GLN A 74 -3.55 12.04 3.96
N ALA A 75 -3.92 11.21 2.99
CA ALA A 75 -5.29 11.15 2.47
C ALA A 75 -6.30 10.72 3.53
N SER A 76 -5.96 9.78 4.43
CA SER A 76 -6.87 9.30 5.48
C SER A 76 -7.29 10.34 6.52
N ARG A 77 -6.63 11.51 6.55
CA ARG A 77 -7.03 12.66 7.38
C ARG A 77 -8.31 13.33 6.89
N TYR A 78 -8.75 13.04 5.66
CA TYR A 78 -9.96 13.59 5.07
C TYR A 78 -11.11 12.57 5.16
N PRO A 79 -12.31 12.98 5.60
CA PRO A 79 -13.45 12.07 5.72
C PRO A 79 -13.90 11.51 4.37
N GLU A 80 -13.69 12.24 3.27
CA GLU A 80 -14.00 11.79 1.91
C GLU A 80 -12.96 10.81 1.34
N CYS A 81 -11.89 10.47 2.07
CA CYS A 81 -10.82 9.61 1.57
C CYS A 81 -11.34 8.28 1.02
N ARG A 82 -12.26 7.64 1.76
CA ARG A 82 -12.84 6.34 1.38
C ARG A 82 -13.77 6.43 0.18
N ASP A 83 -14.33 7.61 -0.10
CA ASP A 83 -15.14 7.86 -1.31
C ASP A 83 -14.25 7.88 -2.57
N VAL A 84 -12.99 8.32 -2.43
CA VAL A 84 -12.04 8.45 -3.55
C VAL A 84 -11.13 7.22 -3.68
N PHE A 85 -10.63 6.70 -2.55
CA PHE A 85 -9.84 5.49 -2.45
C PHE A 85 -10.71 4.32 -2.01
N THR A 86 -11.53 3.80 -2.92
CA THR A 86 -12.47 2.71 -2.62
C THR A 86 -11.78 1.43 -2.17
N ASN A 87 -10.52 1.23 -2.57
CA ASN A 87 -9.68 0.09 -2.20
C ASN A 87 -8.57 0.44 -1.19
N TYR A 88 -8.72 1.53 -0.41
CA TYR A 88 -7.67 2.05 0.47
C TYR A 88 -7.01 0.98 1.35
N ASP A 89 -7.78 0.18 2.11
CA ASP A 89 -7.19 -0.81 3.03
C ASP A 89 -6.44 -1.90 2.28
N SER A 90 -6.99 -2.34 1.15
CA SER A 90 -6.35 -3.34 0.29
C SER A 90 -5.02 -2.81 -0.25
N LEU A 91 -5.00 -1.57 -0.75
CA LEU A 91 -3.80 -0.95 -1.30
C LEU A 91 -2.75 -0.69 -0.21
N MET A 92 -3.19 -0.27 0.97
CA MET A 92 -2.31 -0.07 2.13
C MET A 92 -1.65 -1.39 2.53
N ASN A 93 -2.44 -2.46 2.70
CA ASN A 93 -1.95 -3.79 3.04
C ASN A 93 -0.99 -4.33 1.96
N GLN A 94 -1.31 -4.10 0.68
CA GLN A 94 -0.45 -4.46 -0.44
C GLN A 94 0.90 -3.76 -0.34
N LEU A 95 0.92 -2.43 -0.20
CA LEU A 95 2.17 -1.66 -0.11
C LEU A 95 3.03 -2.05 1.10
N HIS A 96 2.41 -2.30 2.26
CA HIS A 96 3.14 -2.78 3.44
C HIS A 96 3.74 -4.17 3.22
N SER A 97 2.95 -5.10 2.69
CA SER A 97 3.40 -6.46 2.42
C SER A 97 4.51 -6.46 1.36
N THR A 98 4.34 -5.72 0.26
CA THR A 98 5.37 -5.54 -0.77
C THR A 98 6.65 -4.97 -0.17
N LYS A 99 6.57 -3.93 0.68
CA LYS A 99 7.76 -3.37 1.34
C LYS A 99 8.52 -4.42 2.16
N LEU A 100 7.80 -5.27 2.89
CA LEU A 100 8.37 -6.31 3.74
C LEU A 100 9.04 -7.43 2.95
N VAL A 101 8.44 -7.89 1.85
CA VAL A 101 8.97 -9.03 1.08
C VAL A 101 10.06 -8.65 0.08
N LEU A 102 10.19 -7.37 -0.27
CA LEU A 102 11.16 -6.90 -1.26
C LEU A 102 12.62 -7.33 -0.97
N PRO A 103 13.16 -7.23 0.26
CA PRO A 103 14.48 -7.76 0.59
C PRO A 103 14.61 -9.26 0.32
N VAL A 104 13.59 -10.05 0.68
CA VAL A 104 13.57 -11.50 0.41
C VAL A 104 13.62 -11.76 -1.09
N THR A 105 12.83 -11.04 -1.88
CA THR A 105 12.84 -11.19 -3.35
C THR A 105 14.20 -10.88 -3.97
N ASP A 106 14.98 -9.96 -3.40
CA ASP A 106 16.33 -9.65 -3.88
C ASP A 106 17.29 -10.84 -3.66
N TYR A 107 17.19 -11.51 -2.51
CA TYR A 107 17.95 -12.72 -2.22
C TYR A 107 17.54 -13.89 -3.11
N LEU A 108 16.25 -14.06 -3.39
CA LEU A 108 15.75 -15.09 -4.31
C LEU A 108 16.27 -14.86 -5.74
N GLN A 109 16.20 -13.63 -6.25
CA GLN A 109 16.77 -13.29 -7.56
C GLN A 109 18.29 -13.51 -7.64
N LYS A 110 19.02 -13.35 -6.53
CA LYS A 110 20.44 -13.71 -6.44
C LYS A 110 20.62 -15.22 -6.48
N ALA A 111 19.80 -15.97 -5.73
CA ALA A 111 19.81 -17.43 -5.75
C ALA A 111 19.59 -17.97 -7.16
N ASP A 112 18.58 -17.47 -7.88
CA ASP A 112 18.28 -17.89 -9.26
C ASP A 112 19.44 -17.62 -10.23
N LYS A 113 20.10 -16.45 -10.09
CA LYS A 113 21.30 -16.14 -10.87
C LYS A 113 22.45 -17.11 -10.58
N HIS A 114 22.58 -17.58 -9.34
CA HIS A 114 23.60 -18.56 -8.96
C HIS A 114 23.23 -19.98 -9.43
N LYS A 115 21.97 -20.37 -9.33
CA LYS A 115 21.39 -21.61 -9.90
C LYS A 115 21.66 -21.69 -11.40
N PHE A 116 21.32 -20.63 -12.13
CA PHE A 116 21.57 -20.53 -13.58
C PHE A 116 23.06 -20.69 -13.94
N LYS A 117 23.97 -20.21 -13.08
CA LYS A 117 25.43 -20.36 -13.26
C LYS A 117 25.98 -21.70 -12.77
N GLY A 118 25.14 -22.59 -12.21
CA GLY A 118 25.57 -23.85 -11.61
C GLY A 118 26.38 -23.69 -10.32
N ASN A 119 26.27 -22.57 -9.62
CA ASN A 119 27.01 -22.32 -8.37
C ASN A 119 26.13 -22.58 -7.14
N GLU A 120 26.01 -23.86 -6.78
CA GLU A 120 25.19 -24.33 -5.67
C GLU A 120 25.55 -23.70 -4.31
N LYS A 121 26.84 -23.44 -4.06
CA LYS A 121 27.29 -22.83 -2.79
C LYS A 121 26.74 -21.41 -2.63
N SER A 122 26.82 -20.60 -3.68
CA SER A 122 26.31 -19.23 -3.66
C SER A 122 24.78 -19.17 -3.73
N GLU A 123 24.15 -20.10 -4.44
CA GLU A 123 22.69 -20.28 -4.41
C GLU A 123 22.22 -20.56 -2.98
N LYS A 124 22.79 -21.58 -2.33
CA LYS A 124 22.49 -21.95 -0.95
C LYS A 124 22.68 -20.79 0.02
N SER A 125 23.77 -20.05 -0.11
CA SER A 125 24.03 -18.86 0.72
C SER A 125 22.92 -17.83 0.58
N SER A 126 22.49 -17.54 -0.66
CA SER A 126 21.45 -16.54 -0.92
C SER A 126 20.08 -16.99 -0.39
N LEU A 127 19.77 -18.28 -0.50
CA LEU A 127 18.54 -18.85 0.07
C LEU A 127 18.53 -18.84 1.62
N LEU A 128 19.70 -19.03 2.25
CA LEU A 128 19.83 -18.89 3.71
C LEU A 128 19.62 -17.44 4.16
N ASP A 129 20.14 -16.46 3.41
CA ASP A 129 19.90 -15.04 3.68
C ASP A 129 18.40 -14.70 3.55
N ALA A 130 17.73 -15.22 2.52
CA ALA A 130 16.28 -15.08 2.34
C ALA A 130 15.50 -15.67 3.54
N LEU A 131 15.87 -16.89 3.98
CA LEU A 131 15.23 -17.54 5.11
C LEU A 131 15.50 -16.81 6.43
N TYR A 132 16.70 -16.27 6.61
CA TYR A 132 17.05 -15.45 7.76
C TYR A 132 16.17 -14.21 7.81
N GLU A 133 16.06 -13.48 6.70
CA GLU A 133 15.23 -12.27 6.60
C GLU A 133 13.75 -12.55 6.91
N ILE A 134 13.20 -13.66 6.38
CA ILE A 134 11.83 -14.11 6.69
C ILE A 134 11.66 -14.27 8.20
N LYS A 135 12.59 -14.94 8.87
CA LYS A 135 12.52 -15.22 10.30
C LYS A 135 12.70 -13.96 11.15
N THR A 136 13.65 -13.09 10.82
CA THR A 136 13.93 -11.89 11.60
C THR A 136 12.86 -10.82 11.44
N SER A 137 12.26 -10.73 10.26
CA SER A 137 11.23 -9.74 9.94
C SER A 137 9.80 -10.27 10.13
N ASN A 138 9.66 -11.49 10.70
CA ASN A 138 8.38 -12.18 10.94
C ASN A 138 7.47 -12.22 9.70
N ILE A 139 8.05 -12.52 8.54
CA ILE A 139 7.33 -12.56 7.28
C ILE A 139 6.57 -13.90 7.19
N THR A 140 5.25 -13.85 7.05
CA THR A 140 4.40 -15.02 6.80
C THR A 140 4.06 -15.19 5.32
N ASP A 141 3.58 -16.37 4.94
CA ASP A 141 3.10 -16.68 3.58
C ASP A 141 1.98 -15.72 3.12
N GLU A 142 1.20 -15.15 4.05
CA GLU A 142 0.16 -14.17 3.72
C GLU A 142 0.77 -12.86 3.19
N HIS A 143 1.95 -12.44 3.66
CA HIS A 143 2.63 -11.27 3.10
C HIS A 143 3.07 -11.50 1.65
N PHE A 144 3.58 -12.69 1.33
CA PHE A 144 3.94 -13.03 -0.05
C PHE A 144 2.72 -13.05 -0.97
N LYS A 145 1.61 -13.59 -0.46
CA LYS A 145 0.33 -13.63 -1.18
C LYS A 145 -0.25 -12.24 -1.42
N ILE A 146 -0.30 -11.37 -0.41
CA ILE A 146 -0.79 -9.99 -0.52
C ILE A 146 0.10 -9.17 -1.44
N ALA A 147 1.42 -9.38 -1.39
CA ALA A 147 2.38 -8.72 -2.27
C ALA A 147 2.42 -9.31 -3.69
N GLU A 148 1.64 -10.37 -3.96
CA GLU A 148 1.56 -11.10 -5.23
C GLU A 148 2.93 -11.59 -5.74
N VAL A 149 3.83 -11.97 -4.82
CA VAL A 149 5.16 -12.46 -5.16
C VAL A 149 5.09 -13.93 -5.58
N ARG A 150 5.46 -14.19 -6.83
CA ARG A 150 5.44 -15.50 -7.46
C ARG A 150 6.82 -15.87 -7.99
N ASP A 151 7.06 -17.17 -8.08
CA ASP A 151 8.23 -17.73 -8.74
C ASP A 151 8.08 -17.57 -10.26
N ASP A 152 9.13 -17.08 -10.92
CA ASP A 152 9.10 -16.76 -12.35
C ASP A 152 9.06 -18.03 -13.23
N GLU A 153 9.57 -19.17 -12.75
CA GLU A 153 9.61 -20.43 -13.51
C GLU A 153 8.27 -21.19 -13.42
N THR A 154 7.71 -21.29 -12.22
CA THR A 154 6.54 -22.12 -11.91
C THR A 154 5.23 -21.34 -11.84
N GLY A 155 5.29 -20.02 -11.62
CA GLY A 155 4.12 -19.18 -11.35
C GLY A 155 3.50 -19.41 -9.97
N GLU A 156 4.08 -20.31 -9.16
CA GLU A 156 3.61 -20.62 -7.82
C GLU A 156 3.94 -19.49 -6.84
N LEU A 157 3.17 -19.39 -5.76
CA LEU A 157 3.45 -18.44 -4.69
C LEU A 157 4.76 -18.83 -4.00
N LEU A 158 5.67 -17.87 -3.87
CA LEU A 158 6.87 -18.07 -3.07
C LEU A 158 6.47 -18.17 -1.59
N THR A 159 6.85 -19.27 -0.96
CA THR A 159 6.59 -19.54 0.46
C THR A 159 7.89 -19.88 1.18
N GLU A 160 7.88 -19.78 2.52
CA GLU A 160 9.04 -20.23 3.32
C GLU A 160 9.37 -21.70 3.03
N ASN A 161 8.34 -22.53 2.83
CA ASN A 161 8.49 -23.96 2.55
C ASN A 161 9.17 -24.24 1.21
N PHE A 162 8.90 -23.43 0.18
CA PHE A 162 9.58 -23.52 -1.10
C PHE A 162 11.10 -23.34 -0.94
N ILE A 163 11.50 -22.29 -0.20
CA ILE A 163 12.91 -22.00 0.09
C ILE A 163 13.55 -23.14 0.88
N LYS A 164 12.87 -23.64 1.91
CA LYS A 164 13.36 -24.78 2.72
C LYS A 164 13.53 -26.05 1.90
N SER A 165 12.61 -26.34 0.98
CA SER A 165 12.70 -27.50 0.10
C SER A 165 13.95 -27.42 -0.77
N ARG A 166 14.16 -26.28 -1.43
CA ARG A 166 15.34 -26.08 -2.27
C ARG A 166 16.65 -26.13 -1.46
N LEU A 167 16.66 -25.56 -0.26
CA LEU A 167 17.81 -25.66 0.65
C LEU A 167 18.14 -27.12 1.00
N LYS A 168 17.14 -27.97 1.25
CA LYS A 168 17.33 -29.41 1.54
C LYS A 168 17.96 -30.14 0.35
N GLU A 169 17.54 -29.83 -0.88
CA GLU A 169 18.17 -30.37 -2.10
C GLU A 169 19.65 -29.98 -2.21
N LEU A 170 20.00 -28.76 -1.78
CA LEU A 170 21.38 -28.26 -1.70
C LEU A 170 22.13 -28.75 -0.43
N GLY A 171 21.64 -29.81 0.22
CA GLY A 171 22.26 -30.42 1.38
C GLY A 171 22.22 -29.57 2.66
N TRP A 172 21.24 -28.68 2.82
CA TRP A 172 20.98 -28.04 4.11
C TRP A 172 20.26 -29.01 5.05
N LYS A 173 20.71 -29.05 6.30
CA LYS A 173 20.05 -29.79 7.38
C LYS A 173 19.51 -28.76 8.37
N GLU A 174 18.21 -28.78 8.57
CA GLU A 174 17.54 -27.96 9.58
C GLU A 174 18.01 -28.46 10.95
N ASN A 175 18.82 -27.64 11.63
CA ASN A 175 19.27 -27.89 12.99
C ASN A 175 18.25 -27.35 13.99
#